data_AF-A0A2S2PIX5-F1
#
_entry.id   AF-A0A2S2PIX5-F1
#
_cell.length_a   1.000
_cell.length_b   1.000
_cell.length_c   1.000
_cell.angle_alpha   90.00
_cell.angle_beta   90.00
_cell.angle_gamma   90.00
#
_symmetry.space_group_name_H-M   'P 1'
#
loop_
_entity.id
_entity.type
_entity.pdbx_description
1 polymer ?
#
loop_
_entity_poly.entity_id
_entity_poly.type
_entity_poly.pdbx_seq_one_letter_code
_entity_poly.pdbx_strand_id
1 'polypeptide(L)'
;ARAASALNVEEYKQRAIKAAEFLETHAWNSNTNLLLRSCYVNDNGDIANIEKPISGFLNDYAFLIRGLLDLYECTLQSKWLKWADELQAQQDELFWDKEKFGYYSSSDKDPSIILRFKSDHDGAEPSGNSISALNLLRLSVLTEKSEYRSKIDPLFLTFAGRLSNNSSALPALVSALTLHCDSITSVYVTGDLDNPDLEALLSAVRQHYVPNLVLAHADENSLSELAKGLAVAENGKVAAYVCKNNTCNLPVHSVEELIALLDGTVESPLT
;
A
#
# COMPACT_ATOMS: atom_id res chain seq x y z
N ALA A 1 -4.73 11.46 -2.44
CA ALA A 1 -3.34 11.07 -2.74
C ALA A 1 -3.13 10.84 -4.24
N ARG A 2 -3.64 9.76 -4.85
CA ARG A 2 -3.46 9.49 -6.30
C ARG A 2 -3.76 10.67 -7.23
N ALA A 3 -4.90 11.36 -7.02
CA ALA A 3 -5.25 12.54 -7.80
C ALA A 3 -4.25 13.69 -7.61
N ALA A 4 -3.68 13.85 -6.42
CA ALA A 4 -2.66 14.85 -6.15
C ALA A 4 -1.36 14.51 -6.90
N SER A 5 -0.92 13.24 -6.87
CA SER A 5 0.27 12.78 -7.59
C SER A 5 0.13 12.90 -9.11
N ALA A 6 -1.04 12.53 -9.66
CA ALA A 6 -1.26 12.54 -11.10
C ALA A 6 -1.47 13.95 -11.68
N LEU A 7 -2.10 14.85 -10.93
CA LEU A 7 -2.43 16.21 -11.40
C LEU A 7 -1.51 17.29 -10.86
N ASN A 8 -0.58 16.92 -9.97
CA ASN A 8 0.31 17.83 -9.24
C ASN A 8 -0.44 18.96 -8.51
N VAL A 9 -1.50 18.61 -7.77
CA VAL A 9 -2.35 19.58 -7.04
C VAL A 9 -2.16 19.44 -5.53
N GLU A 10 -1.49 20.43 -4.92
CA GLU A 10 -1.17 20.43 -3.48
C GLU A 10 -2.43 20.38 -2.60
N GLU A 11 -3.51 21.03 -3.02
CA GLU A 11 -4.78 20.99 -2.28
C GLU A 11 -5.31 19.55 -2.11
N TYR A 12 -5.16 18.70 -3.11
CA TYR A 12 -5.61 17.31 -3.05
C TYR A 12 -4.72 16.46 -2.13
N LYS A 13 -3.43 16.80 -2.03
CA LYS A 13 -2.51 16.18 -1.07
C LYS A 13 -2.91 16.56 0.35
N GLN A 14 -3.13 17.86 0.61
CA GLN A 14 -3.55 18.35 1.92
C GLN A 14 -4.91 17.77 2.37
N ARG A 15 -5.89 17.64 1.46
CA ARG A 15 -7.16 16.97 1.76
C ARG A 15 -6.97 15.50 2.14
N ALA A 16 -6.07 14.79 1.46
CA ALA A 16 -5.80 13.39 1.76
C ALA A 16 -5.08 13.20 3.11
N ILE A 17 -4.13 14.09 3.43
CA ILE A 17 -3.48 14.14 4.75
C ILE A 17 -4.53 14.33 5.85
N LYS A 18 -5.38 15.36 5.73
CA LYS A 18 -6.44 15.64 6.72
C LYS A 18 -7.41 14.46 6.89
N ALA A 19 -7.76 13.77 5.81
CA ALA A 19 -8.62 12.59 5.87
C ALA A 19 -7.95 11.43 6.63
N ALA A 20 -6.67 11.18 6.39
CA ALA A 20 -5.92 10.16 7.12
C ALA A 20 -5.76 10.51 8.61
N GLU A 21 -5.41 11.77 8.93
CA GLU A 21 -5.28 12.26 10.31
C GLU A 21 -6.61 12.17 11.08
N PHE A 22 -7.72 12.46 10.40
CA PHE A 22 -9.05 12.30 10.98
C PHE A 22 -9.34 10.84 11.34
N LEU A 23 -9.05 9.90 10.44
CA LEU A 23 -9.25 8.47 10.70
C LEU A 23 -8.30 7.96 11.78
N GLU A 24 -7.06 8.42 11.81
CA GLU A 24 -6.07 8.07 12.84
C GLU A 24 -6.53 8.55 14.22
N THR A 25 -7.10 9.75 14.28
CA THR A 25 -7.53 10.36 15.54
C THR A 25 -8.85 9.77 16.06
N HIS A 26 -9.80 9.49 15.16
CA HIS A 26 -11.18 9.21 15.56
C HIS A 26 -11.68 7.80 15.24
N ALA A 27 -11.13 7.14 14.23
CA ALA A 27 -11.51 5.78 13.86
C ALA A 27 -10.54 4.73 14.41
N TRP A 28 -9.28 5.08 14.66
CA TRP A 28 -8.30 4.16 15.25
C TRP A 28 -8.30 4.22 16.77
N ASN A 29 -8.50 3.08 17.43
CA ASN A 29 -8.44 2.99 18.89
C ASN A 29 -7.12 2.35 19.33
N SER A 30 -6.14 3.19 19.69
CA SER A 30 -4.79 2.79 20.12
C SER A 30 -4.75 1.95 21.39
N ASN A 31 -5.77 2.00 22.25
CA ASN A 31 -5.83 1.15 23.45
C ASN A 31 -6.18 -0.30 23.12
N THR A 32 -6.94 -0.51 22.05
CA THR A 32 -7.45 -1.84 21.65
C THR A 32 -6.79 -2.35 20.37
N ASN A 33 -6.05 -1.51 19.65
CA ASN A 33 -5.53 -1.76 18.31
C ASN A 33 -6.62 -2.18 17.30
N LEU A 34 -7.82 -1.60 17.45
CA LEU A 34 -8.94 -1.86 16.56
C LEU A 34 -9.32 -0.60 15.79
N LEU A 35 -9.58 -0.77 14.51
CA LEU A 35 -10.24 0.22 13.69
C LEU A 35 -11.75 0.17 13.99
N LEU A 36 -12.36 1.34 14.07
CA LEU A 36 -13.81 1.52 14.20
C LEU A 36 -14.39 1.84 12.82
N ARG A 37 -15.55 1.25 12.53
CA ARG A 37 -16.25 1.46 11.26
C ARG A 37 -16.87 2.86 11.14
N SER A 38 -17.23 3.46 12.26
CA SER A 38 -18.01 4.70 12.28
C SER A 38 -17.69 5.55 13.50
N CYS A 39 -17.63 6.85 13.28
CA CYS A 39 -17.69 7.88 14.30
C CYS A 39 -18.88 8.81 14.01
N TYR A 40 -19.41 9.46 15.03
CA TYR A 40 -20.58 10.34 14.94
C TYR A 40 -20.24 11.73 15.45
N VAL A 41 -21.15 12.68 15.21
CA VAL A 41 -21.08 14.02 15.82
C VAL A 41 -22.13 14.06 16.93
N ASN A 42 -21.74 14.46 18.14
CA ASN A 42 -22.67 14.63 19.25
C ASN A 42 -23.42 15.98 19.18
N ASP A 43 -24.35 16.21 20.11
CA ASP A 43 -25.15 17.44 20.16
C ASP A 43 -24.32 18.73 20.33
N ASN A 44 -23.10 18.61 20.86
CA ASN A 44 -22.16 19.74 21.04
C ASN A 44 -21.31 20.01 19.78
N GLY A 45 -21.41 19.16 18.75
CA GLY A 45 -20.59 19.26 17.54
C GLY A 45 -19.26 18.52 17.61
N ASP A 46 -18.96 17.79 18.70
CA ASP A 46 -17.73 17.03 18.85
C ASP A 46 -17.84 15.64 18.22
N ILE A 47 -16.72 15.11 17.73
CA ILE A 47 -16.64 13.72 17.26
C ILE A 47 -16.73 12.79 18.47
N ALA A 48 -17.71 11.88 18.43
CA ALA A 48 -18.00 10.93 19.49
C ALA A 48 -18.28 9.53 18.94
N ASN A 49 -18.05 8.53 19.77
CA ASN A 49 -18.44 7.16 19.50
C ASN A 49 -19.71 6.82 20.27
N ILE A 50 -20.51 5.91 19.71
CA ILE A 50 -21.63 5.31 20.45
C ILE A 50 -21.13 4.44 21.60
N GLU A 51 -21.98 4.16 22.59
CA GLU A 51 -21.63 3.40 23.80
C GLU A 51 -20.97 2.04 23.50
N LYS A 52 -21.39 1.40 22.40
CA LYS A 52 -20.81 0.15 21.89
C LYS A 52 -20.34 0.38 20.44
N PRO A 53 -19.10 0.84 20.23
CA PRO A 53 -18.57 1.11 18.90
C PRO A 53 -18.56 -0.15 18.01
N ILE A 54 -18.76 0.05 16.72
CA ILE A 54 -18.71 -1.04 15.74
C ILE A 54 -17.27 -1.19 15.26
N SER A 55 -16.68 -2.36 15.47
CA SER A 55 -15.34 -2.68 14.96
C SER A 55 -15.35 -2.74 13.43
N GLY A 56 -14.21 -2.40 12.83
CA GLY A 56 -13.99 -2.45 11.40
C GLY A 56 -14.03 -3.87 10.86
N PHE A 57 -14.49 -3.99 9.63
CA PHE A 57 -14.51 -5.21 8.84
C PHE A 57 -13.29 -5.26 7.92
N LEU A 58 -13.08 -6.39 7.24
CA LEU A 58 -11.97 -6.55 6.29
C LEU A 58 -11.87 -5.38 5.30
N ASN A 59 -13.01 -4.93 4.75
CA ASN A 59 -13.01 -3.83 3.79
C ASN A 59 -12.51 -2.52 4.41
N ASP A 60 -12.90 -2.22 5.65
CA ASP A 60 -12.50 -0.98 6.34
C ASP A 60 -10.97 -0.93 6.48
N TYR A 61 -10.35 -2.06 6.84
CA TYR A 61 -8.89 -2.20 6.88
C TYR A 61 -8.26 -2.15 5.48
N ALA A 62 -8.72 -2.98 4.54
CA ALA A 62 -8.09 -3.14 3.24
C ALA A 62 -8.08 -1.81 2.44
N PHE A 63 -9.18 -1.07 2.45
CA PHE A 63 -9.28 0.20 1.75
C PHE A 63 -8.52 1.33 2.47
N LEU A 64 -8.49 1.34 3.81
CA LEU A 64 -7.69 2.31 4.55
C LEU A 64 -6.19 2.09 4.30
N ILE A 65 -5.71 0.85 4.42
CA ILE A 65 -4.32 0.48 4.10
C ILE A 65 -3.97 0.91 2.68
N ARG A 66 -4.85 0.64 1.71
CA ARG A 66 -4.65 1.06 0.32
C ARG A 66 -4.49 2.57 0.19
N GLY A 67 -5.36 3.33 0.85
CA GLY A 67 -5.32 4.79 0.87
C GLY A 67 -4.06 5.35 1.54
N LEU A 68 -3.59 4.72 2.62
CA LEU A 68 -2.36 5.09 3.32
C LEU A 68 -1.11 4.80 2.50
N LEU A 69 -1.06 3.67 1.79
CA LEU A 69 0.03 3.38 0.86
C LEU A 69 0.05 4.39 -0.29
N ASP A 70 -1.11 4.74 -0.86
CA ASP A 70 -1.21 5.80 -1.87
C ASP A 70 -0.76 7.17 -1.30
N LEU A 71 -1.09 7.45 -0.04
CA LEU A 71 -0.67 8.68 0.65
C LEU A 71 0.84 8.70 0.94
N TYR A 72 1.41 7.56 1.31
CA TYR A 72 2.85 7.40 1.45
C TYR A 72 3.56 7.69 0.14
N GLU A 73 3.20 7.06 -0.98
CA GLU A 73 3.86 7.32 -2.27
C GLU A 73 3.68 8.77 -2.76
N CYS A 74 2.58 9.42 -2.35
CA CYS A 74 2.32 10.83 -2.64
C CYS A 74 3.15 11.80 -1.79
N THR A 75 3.49 11.45 -0.54
CA THR A 75 4.08 12.38 0.44
C THR A 75 5.49 12.01 0.88
N LEU A 76 5.86 10.73 0.71
CA LEU A 76 7.05 10.06 1.21
C LEU A 76 7.25 10.15 2.73
N GLN A 77 6.20 10.51 3.48
CA GLN A 77 6.25 10.56 4.94
C GLN A 77 6.09 9.17 5.53
N SER A 78 7.14 8.67 6.20
CA SER A 78 7.19 7.32 6.76
C SER A 78 6.08 7.00 7.76
N LYS A 79 5.46 8.00 8.41
CA LYS A 79 4.32 7.80 9.32
C LYS A 79 3.15 7.05 8.67
N TRP A 80 2.86 7.34 7.40
CA TRP A 80 1.75 6.71 6.69
C TRP A 80 2.03 5.25 6.37
N LEU A 81 3.28 4.94 5.99
CA LEU A 81 3.70 3.57 5.75
C LEU A 81 3.71 2.74 7.03
N LYS A 82 4.21 3.32 8.14
CA LYS A 82 4.19 2.68 9.47
C LYS A 82 2.77 2.35 9.90
N TRP A 83 1.83 3.28 9.76
CA TRP A 83 0.45 3.02 10.12
C TRP A 83 -0.24 2.00 9.19
N ALA A 84 0.07 2.02 7.89
CA ALA A 84 -0.41 1.00 6.95
C ALA A 84 0.10 -0.41 7.31
N ASP A 85 1.37 -0.53 7.72
CA ASP A 85 2.00 -1.77 8.18
C ASP A 85 1.36 -2.28 9.49
N GLU A 86 1.09 -1.40 10.46
CA GLU A 86 0.37 -1.73 11.69
C GLU A 86 -1.06 -2.23 11.42
N LEU A 87 -1.79 -1.52 10.55
CA LEU A 87 -3.14 -1.92 10.15
C LEU A 87 -3.15 -3.25 9.39
N GLN A 88 -2.16 -3.50 8.51
CA GLN A 88 -2.04 -4.79 7.82
C GLN A 88 -1.78 -5.92 8.82
N ALA A 89 -0.91 -5.72 9.81
CA ALA A 89 -0.67 -6.72 10.85
C ALA A 89 -1.94 -7.02 11.66
N GLN A 90 -2.75 -6.01 12.00
CA GLN A 90 -4.04 -6.22 12.65
C GLN A 90 -5.07 -6.89 11.72
N GLN A 91 -5.09 -6.54 10.44
CA GLN A 91 -5.94 -7.19 9.45
C GLN A 91 -5.62 -8.69 9.36
N ASP A 92 -4.33 -9.03 9.37
CA ASP A 92 -3.88 -10.42 9.38
C ASP A 92 -4.32 -11.17 10.64
N GLU A 93 -4.20 -10.56 11.82
CA GLU A 93 -4.63 -11.19 13.07
C GLU A 93 -6.15 -11.38 13.15
N LEU A 94 -6.95 -10.41 12.69
CA LEU A 94 -8.39 -10.43 12.82
C LEU A 94 -9.10 -11.29 11.77
N PHE A 95 -8.56 -11.34 10.55
CA PHE A 95 -9.31 -11.82 9.39
C PHE A 95 -8.65 -12.97 8.64
N TRP A 96 -7.34 -13.20 8.77
CA TRP A 96 -6.65 -14.24 8.00
C TRP A 96 -7.03 -15.65 8.46
N ASP A 97 -7.43 -16.50 7.52
CA ASP A 97 -7.63 -17.92 7.75
C ASP A 97 -6.31 -18.68 7.61
N LYS A 98 -5.78 -19.19 8.73
CA LYS A 98 -4.51 -19.95 8.72
C LYS A 98 -4.63 -21.34 8.09
N GLU A 99 -5.84 -21.91 7.99
CA GLU A 99 -6.07 -23.26 7.47
C GLU A 99 -6.39 -23.25 5.98
N LYS A 100 -7.29 -22.36 5.55
CA LYS A 100 -7.78 -22.31 4.16
C LYS A 100 -7.36 -21.05 3.41
N PHE A 101 -6.51 -20.21 4.02
CA PHE A 101 -5.97 -18.97 3.46
C PHE A 101 -7.03 -17.93 3.05
N GLY A 102 -6.59 -16.71 2.77
CA GLY A 102 -7.48 -15.59 2.51
C GLY A 102 -8.17 -15.04 3.75
N TYR A 103 -8.86 -13.91 3.56
CA TYR A 103 -9.41 -13.12 4.65
C TYR A 103 -10.93 -13.28 4.75
N TYR A 104 -11.41 -13.52 5.97
CA TYR A 104 -12.82 -13.43 6.31
C TYR A 104 -13.29 -11.98 6.33
N SER A 105 -14.56 -11.75 5.98
CA SER A 105 -15.16 -10.41 5.95
C SER A 105 -15.24 -9.74 7.32
N SER A 106 -15.28 -10.51 8.41
CA SER A 106 -15.42 -10.03 9.79
C SER A 106 -14.50 -10.80 10.75
N SER A 107 -14.31 -10.27 11.96
CA SER A 107 -13.47 -10.89 12.99
C SER A 107 -14.13 -12.15 13.56
N ASP A 108 -13.33 -13.10 14.02
CA ASP A 108 -13.77 -14.25 14.84
C ASP A 108 -14.20 -13.87 16.25
N LYS A 109 -13.86 -12.66 16.70
CA LYS A 109 -14.17 -12.14 18.04
C LYS A 109 -15.53 -11.45 18.12
N ASP A 110 -16.25 -11.28 17.00
CA ASP A 110 -17.58 -10.67 16.99
C ASP A 110 -18.67 -11.72 17.23
N PRO A 111 -19.29 -11.78 18.43
CA PRO A 111 -20.29 -12.78 18.75
C PRO A 111 -21.61 -12.58 18.01
N SER A 112 -21.82 -11.43 17.35
CA SER A 112 -23.04 -11.15 16.59
C SER A 112 -23.04 -11.80 15.20
N ILE A 113 -21.87 -12.24 14.71
CA ILE A 113 -21.71 -12.80 13.37
C ILE A 113 -21.53 -14.31 13.46
N ILE A 114 -22.62 -15.03 13.19
CA ILE A 114 -22.66 -16.50 13.25
C ILE A 114 -21.89 -17.13 12.09
N LEU A 115 -21.93 -16.52 10.91
CA LEU A 115 -21.32 -17.05 9.69
C LEU A 115 -20.42 -16.01 9.04
N ARG A 116 -19.15 -16.39 8.85
CA ARG A 116 -18.12 -15.56 8.23
C ARG A 116 -17.84 -16.07 6.83
N PHE A 117 -17.72 -15.14 5.87
CA PHE A 117 -17.45 -15.49 4.48
C PHE A 117 -16.16 -14.84 4.02
N LYS A 118 -15.47 -15.49 3.09
CA LYS A 118 -14.39 -14.86 2.32
C LYS A 118 -15.02 -14.29 1.07
N SER A 119 -15.32 -12.99 1.10
CA SER A 119 -15.86 -12.33 -0.08
C SER A 119 -14.79 -12.33 -1.16
N ASP A 120 -15.13 -12.90 -2.30
CA ASP A 120 -14.30 -12.90 -3.50
C ASP A 120 -14.89 -12.00 -4.58
N HIS A 121 -16.21 -11.82 -4.61
CA HIS A 121 -16.88 -11.07 -5.68
C HIS A 121 -16.53 -9.57 -5.64
N ASP A 122 -15.86 -9.11 -6.68
CA ASP A 122 -15.70 -7.69 -6.98
C ASP A 122 -16.96 -7.23 -7.72
N GLY A 123 -17.84 -6.51 -7.01
CA GLY A 123 -19.09 -5.97 -7.54
C GLY A 123 -18.92 -4.52 -7.98
N ALA A 124 -19.78 -3.64 -7.46
CA ALA A 124 -19.59 -2.18 -7.61
C ALA A 124 -18.28 -1.71 -6.92
N GLU A 125 -17.89 -2.40 -5.86
CA GLU A 125 -16.65 -2.19 -5.14
C GLU A 125 -15.81 -3.48 -5.18
N PRO A 126 -14.48 -3.37 -5.26
CA PRO A 126 -13.59 -4.52 -5.07
C PRO A 126 -13.80 -5.19 -3.71
N SER A 127 -13.61 -6.50 -3.66
CA SER A 127 -13.60 -7.26 -2.42
C SER A 127 -12.39 -6.88 -1.56
N GLY A 128 -12.54 -6.99 -0.24
CA GLY A 128 -11.43 -6.77 0.69
C GLY A 128 -10.27 -7.75 0.47
N ASN A 129 -10.51 -8.95 -0.07
CA ASN A 129 -9.44 -9.88 -0.46
C ASN A 129 -8.65 -9.37 -1.67
N SER A 130 -9.34 -8.87 -2.70
CA SER A 130 -8.70 -8.29 -3.89
C SER A 130 -7.81 -7.09 -3.53
N ILE A 131 -8.31 -6.21 -2.68
CA ILE A 131 -7.52 -5.04 -2.22
C ILE A 131 -6.38 -5.48 -1.30
N SER A 132 -6.60 -6.45 -0.42
CA SER A 132 -5.54 -7.00 0.42
C SER A 132 -4.41 -7.63 -0.40
N ALA A 133 -4.72 -8.32 -1.51
CA ALA A 133 -3.70 -8.86 -2.41
C ALA A 133 -2.79 -7.74 -2.96
N LEU A 134 -3.40 -6.64 -3.42
CA LEU A 134 -2.66 -5.47 -3.91
C LEU A 134 -1.83 -4.79 -2.81
N ASN A 135 -2.35 -4.72 -1.59
CA ASN A 135 -1.66 -4.14 -0.45
C ASN A 135 -0.45 -5.00 -0.04
N LEU A 136 -0.62 -6.33 0.05
CA LEU A 136 0.45 -7.26 0.37
C LEU A 136 1.59 -7.18 -0.65
N LEU A 137 1.28 -7.06 -1.94
CA LEU A 137 2.28 -6.87 -3.00
C LEU A 137 3.14 -5.61 -2.73
N ARG A 138 2.51 -4.46 -2.48
CA ARG A 138 3.22 -3.20 -2.20
C ARG A 138 3.99 -3.24 -0.88
N LEU A 139 3.34 -3.70 0.19
CA LEU A 139 3.96 -3.81 1.52
C LEU A 139 5.16 -4.76 1.51
N SER A 140 5.10 -5.85 0.74
CA SER A 140 6.22 -6.80 0.63
C SER A 140 7.51 -6.20 0.04
N VAL A 141 7.38 -5.10 -0.71
CA VAL A 141 8.48 -4.32 -1.27
C VAL A 141 8.90 -3.20 -0.33
N LEU A 142 7.92 -2.49 0.25
CA LEU A 142 8.16 -1.33 1.11
C LEU A 142 8.71 -1.69 2.50
N THR A 143 8.41 -2.89 2.98
CA THR A 143 8.81 -3.36 4.33
C THR A 143 9.75 -4.56 4.32
N GLU A 144 9.88 -5.25 3.18
CA GLU A 144 10.64 -6.50 3.05
C GLU A 144 10.25 -7.62 4.03
N LYS A 145 9.09 -7.52 4.68
CA LYS A 145 8.59 -8.54 5.60
C LYS A 145 8.22 -9.83 4.86
N SER A 146 8.84 -10.92 5.27
CA SER A 146 8.58 -12.27 4.72
C SER A 146 7.14 -12.72 4.96
N GLU A 147 6.52 -12.25 6.05
CA GLU A 147 5.16 -12.53 6.46
C GLU A 147 4.16 -12.07 5.39
N TYR A 148 4.37 -10.90 4.78
CA TYR A 148 3.52 -10.42 3.70
C TYR A 148 3.74 -11.21 2.42
N ARG A 149 4.99 -11.49 2.06
CA ARG A 149 5.32 -12.31 0.87
C ARG A 149 4.68 -13.69 0.94
N SER A 150 4.78 -14.34 2.09
CA SER A 150 4.28 -15.70 2.30
C SER A 150 2.75 -15.84 2.19
N LYS A 151 1.99 -14.72 2.22
CA LYS A 151 0.53 -14.71 2.10
C LYS A 151 0.03 -14.52 0.68
N ILE A 152 0.86 -14.05 -0.25
CA ILE A 152 0.45 -13.68 -1.62
C ILE A 152 -0.04 -14.90 -2.39
N ASP A 153 0.80 -15.93 -2.57
CA ASP A 153 0.41 -17.12 -3.32
C ASP A 153 -0.77 -17.87 -2.68
N PRO A 154 -0.79 -18.11 -1.34
CA PRO A 154 -1.94 -18.75 -0.70
C PRO A 154 -3.25 -17.99 -0.86
N LEU A 155 -3.20 -16.64 -0.86
CA LEU A 155 -4.38 -15.82 -1.11
C LEU A 155 -4.92 -16.04 -2.52
N PHE A 156 -4.07 -16.06 -3.55
CA PHE A 156 -4.51 -16.37 -4.92
C PHE A 156 -5.03 -17.80 -5.06
N LEU A 157 -4.37 -18.77 -4.42
CA LEU A 157 -4.79 -20.17 -4.43
C LEU A 157 -6.19 -20.36 -3.82
N THR A 158 -6.53 -19.58 -2.78
CA THR A 158 -7.87 -19.58 -2.17
C THR A 158 -8.98 -19.33 -3.21
N PHE A 159 -8.70 -18.47 -4.20
CA PHE A 159 -9.66 -18.04 -5.21
C PHE A 159 -9.36 -18.61 -6.61
N ALA A 160 -8.39 -19.51 -6.74
CA ALA A 160 -7.93 -20.05 -8.03
C ALA A 160 -9.06 -20.68 -8.86
N GLY A 161 -10.01 -21.36 -8.20
CA GLY A 161 -11.18 -21.92 -8.87
C GLY A 161 -12.08 -20.87 -9.51
N ARG A 162 -12.29 -19.72 -8.85
CA ARG A 162 -13.08 -18.61 -9.39
C ARG A 162 -12.28 -17.81 -10.42
N LEU A 163 -11.00 -17.58 -10.20
CA LEU A 163 -10.09 -16.96 -11.18
C LEU A 163 -10.07 -17.73 -12.51
N SER A 164 -10.07 -19.06 -12.45
CA SER A 164 -10.02 -19.90 -13.66
C SER A 164 -11.35 -19.99 -14.39
N ASN A 165 -12.47 -20.00 -13.67
CA ASN A 165 -13.79 -20.27 -14.26
C ASN A 165 -14.68 -19.03 -14.45
N ASN A 166 -14.39 -17.92 -13.75
CA ASN A 166 -15.17 -16.68 -13.80
C ASN A 166 -14.33 -15.47 -13.35
N SER A 167 -13.23 -15.21 -14.04
CA SER A 167 -12.33 -14.07 -13.78
C SER A 167 -13.04 -12.71 -13.86
N SER A 168 -14.09 -12.58 -14.69
CA SER A 168 -14.90 -11.37 -14.79
C SER A 168 -15.62 -10.98 -13.50
N ALA A 169 -15.81 -11.91 -12.56
CA ALA A 169 -16.37 -11.62 -11.24
C ALA A 169 -15.33 -11.10 -10.24
N LEU A 170 -14.05 -11.05 -10.62
CA LEU A 170 -12.89 -10.75 -9.78
C LEU A 170 -11.88 -9.74 -10.44
N PRO A 171 -12.30 -8.69 -11.16
CA PRO A 171 -11.38 -7.80 -11.90
C PRO A 171 -10.20 -7.23 -11.08
N ALA A 172 -10.41 -6.88 -9.80
CA ALA A 172 -9.34 -6.33 -8.98
C ALA A 172 -8.36 -7.42 -8.54
N LEU A 173 -8.84 -8.64 -8.23
CA LEU A 173 -7.95 -9.76 -7.93
C LEU A 173 -7.18 -10.24 -9.17
N VAL A 174 -7.83 -10.24 -10.34
CA VAL A 174 -7.15 -10.50 -11.63
C VAL A 174 -6.06 -9.48 -11.86
N SER A 175 -6.34 -8.20 -11.63
CA SER A 175 -5.32 -7.15 -11.72
C SER A 175 -4.17 -7.48 -10.78
N ALA A 176 -4.44 -7.77 -9.50
CA ALA A 176 -3.42 -8.13 -8.52
C ALA A 176 -2.58 -9.34 -8.96
N LEU A 177 -3.21 -10.37 -9.52
CA LEU A 177 -2.53 -11.56 -10.04
C LEU A 177 -1.63 -11.22 -11.23
N THR A 178 -2.12 -10.39 -12.16
CA THR A 178 -1.29 -9.88 -13.26
C THR A 178 -0.08 -9.14 -12.71
N LEU A 179 -0.22 -8.29 -11.68
CA LEU A 179 0.92 -7.59 -11.08
C LEU A 179 1.89 -8.53 -10.36
N HIS A 180 1.38 -9.62 -9.81
CA HIS A 180 2.20 -10.63 -9.17
C HIS A 180 3.02 -11.43 -10.19
N CYS A 181 2.45 -11.72 -11.37
CA CYS A 181 3.14 -12.35 -12.49
C CYS A 181 4.09 -11.38 -13.22
N ASP A 182 3.67 -10.14 -13.42
CA ASP A 182 4.43 -9.05 -14.02
C ASP A 182 5.18 -8.30 -12.92
N SER A 183 6.36 -8.81 -12.59
CA SER A 183 7.30 -8.30 -11.58
C SER A 183 7.15 -6.82 -11.22
N ILE A 184 6.97 -6.55 -9.93
CA ILE A 184 6.90 -5.18 -9.40
C ILE A 184 8.16 -4.39 -9.79
N THR A 185 7.94 -3.18 -10.30
CA THR A 185 9.01 -2.20 -10.49
C THR A 185 9.01 -1.28 -9.27
N SER A 186 10.08 -1.24 -8.52
CA SER A 186 10.23 -0.28 -7.42
C SER A 186 11.23 0.81 -7.77
N VAL A 187 10.88 2.04 -7.41
CA VAL A 187 11.77 3.19 -7.52
C VAL A 187 12.09 3.66 -6.12
N TYR A 188 13.36 3.58 -5.73
CA TYR A 188 13.85 4.17 -4.49
C TYR A 188 14.51 5.50 -4.82
N VAL A 189 14.15 6.55 -4.08
CA VAL A 189 14.78 7.86 -4.21
C VAL A 189 15.51 8.23 -2.91
N THR A 190 16.65 8.88 -3.01
CA THR A 190 17.44 9.35 -1.86
C THR A 190 17.54 10.87 -1.85
N GLY A 191 17.98 11.43 -0.71
CA GLY A 191 18.17 12.86 -0.53
C GLY A 191 17.03 13.53 0.24
N ASP A 192 17.16 14.83 0.44
CA ASP A 192 16.19 15.66 1.18
C ASP A 192 14.93 15.92 0.34
N LEU A 193 13.75 15.76 0.93
CA LEU A 193 12.45 15.99 0.30
C LEU A 193 12.25 17.46 -0.13
N ASP A 194 12.97 18.39 0.48
CA ASP A 194 12.95 19.81 0.09
C ASP A 194 13.95 20.13 -1.03
N ASN A 195 14.73 19.15 -1.51
CA ASN A 195 15.70 19.35 -2.58
C ASN A 195 15.01 19.44 -3.96
N PRO A 196 15.24 20.50 -4.75
CA PRO A 196 14.62 20.67 -6.07
C PRO A 196 15.01 19.59 -7.08
N ASP A 197 16.22 19.03 -6.99
CA ASP A 197 16.67 17.95 -7.88
C ASP A 197 15.89 16.65 -7.59
N LEU A 198 15.59 16.39 -6.31
CA LEU A 198 14.75 15.25 -5.93
C LEU A 198 13.31 15.46 -6.41
N GLU A 199 12.74 16.66 -6.25
CA GLU A 199 11.40 16.96 -6.76
C GLU A 199 11.32 16.79 -8.29
N ALA A 200 12.38 17.11 -9.03
CA ALA A 200 12.45 16.87 -10.47
C ALA A 200 12.36 15.36 -10.80
N LEU A 201 13.11 14.52 -10.09
CA LEU A 201 13.04 13.04 -10.24
C LEU A 201 11.65 12.51 -9.85
N LEU A 202 11.09 12.97 -8.73
CA LEU A 202 9.76 12.57 -8.27
C LEU A 202 8.66 12.93 -9.27
N SER A 203 8.73 14.15 -9.82
CA SER A 203 7.80 14.62 -10.84
C SER A 203 7.88 13.75 -12.10
N ALA A 204 9.10 13.39 -12.54
CA ALA A 204 9.29 12.48 -13.67
C ALA A 204 8.65 11.11 -13.42
N VAL A 205 8.89 10.49 -12.26
CA VAL A 205 8.29 9.20 -11.90
C VAL A 205 6.76 9.28 -11.87
N ARG A 206 6.20 10.33 -11.28
CA ARG A 206 4.73 10.47 -11.10
C ARG A 206 3.99 10.75 -12.41
N GLN A 207 4.64 11.42 -13.37
CA GLN A 207 4.06 11.71 -14.68
C GLN A 207 4.24 10.57 -15.69
N HIS A 208 5.17 9.65 -15.41
CA HIS A 208 5.47 8.55 -16.30
C HIS A 208 4.66 7.31 -15.91
N TYR A 209 3.83 6.80 -16.83
CA TYR A 209 2.98 5.66 -16.55
C TYR A 209 3.79 4.36 -16.57
N VAL A 210 4.11 3.86 -15.38
CA VAL A 210 4.73 2.54 -15.17
C VAL A 210 3.73 1.64 -14.44
N PRO A 211 3.21 0.59 -15.09
CA PRO A 211 2.42 -0.41 -14.39
C PRO A 211 3.20 -0.97 -13.19
N ASN A 212 2.52 -1.12 -12.05
CA ASN A 212 3.04 -1.81 -10.87
C ASN A 212 4.23 -1.08 -10.24
N LEU A 213 4.32 0.23 -10.42
CA LEU A 213 5.34 1.03 -9.78
C LEU A 213 5.07 1.19 -8.28
N VAL A 214 6.09 0.91 -7.47
CA VAL A 214 6.14 1.20 -6.04
C VAL A 214 7.22 2.24 -5.81
N LEU A 215 6.83 3.43 -5.36
CA LEU A 215 7.77 4.51 -5.04
C LEU A 215 8.10 4.48 -3.55
N ALA A 216 9.39 4.55 -3.23
CA ALA A 216 9.87 4.59 -1.85
C ALA A 216 10.93 5.68 -1.68
N HIS A 217 10.89 6.37 -0.55
CA HIS A 217 12.00 7.19 -0.10
C HIS A 217 12.95 6.30 0.69
N ALA A 218 14.23 6.40 0.37
CA ALA A 218 15.32 5.70 1.03
C ALA A 218 15.96 6.66 2.04
N ASP A 219 15.66 6.43 3.31
CA ASP A 219 16.15 7.18 4.46
C ASP A 219 16.32 6.25 5.67
N GLU A 220 16.76 6.82 6.80
CA GLU A 220 16.91 6.09 8.07
C GLU A 220 15.58 5.62 8.69
N ASN A 221 14.46 6.25 8.33
CA ASN A 221 13.13 5.91 8.85
C ASN A 221 12.38 4.87 8.01
N SER A 222 12.99 4.44 6.90
CA SER A 222 12.46 3.46 5.97
C SER A 222 12.23 2.11 6.68
N LEU A 223 11.21 1.36 6.27
CA LEU A 223 10.95 0.04 6.83
C LEU A 223 11.74 -1.07 6.13
N SER A 224 12.14 -0.84 4.88
CA SER A 224 12.98 -1.73 4.07
C SER A 224 14.46 -1.57 4.41
N GLU A 225 15.18 -2.70 4.54
CA GLU A 225 16.62 -2.71 4.75
C GLU A 225 17.39 -2.32 3.48
N LEU A 226 16.89 -2.69 2.30
CA LEU A 226 17.39 -2.21 1.02
C LEU A 226 17.35 -0.67 0.98
N ALA A 227 16.20 -0.06 1.29
CA ALA A 227 16.04 1.40 1.30
C ALA A 227 17.04 2.08 2.26
N LYS A 228 17.21 1.55 3.47
CA LYS A 228 18.23 2.04 4.42
C LYS A 228 19.65 1.90 3.87
N GLY A 229 19.97 0.77 3.25
CA GLY A 229 21.27 0.51 2.63
C GLY A 229 21.59 1.49 1.50
N LEU A 230 20.61 1.79 0.65
CA LEU A 230 20.73 2.78 -0.43
C LEU A 230 20.95 4.19 0.13
N ALA A 231 20.23 4.57 1.19
CA ALA A 231 20.40 5.86 1.86
C ALA A 231 21.83 6.06 2.38
N VAL A 232 22.40 5.01 3.00
CA VAL A 232 23.79 5.01 3.49
C VAL A 232 24.79 5.11 2.33
N ALA A 233 24.56 4.37 1.24
CA ALA A 233 25.44 4.37 0.08
C ALA A 233 25.52 5.75 -0.61
N GLU A 234 24.39 6.45 -0.73
CA GLU A 234 24.34 7.78 -1.34
C GLU A 234 24.82 8.91 -0.40
N ASN A 235 24.87 8.65 0.91
CA ASN A 235 25.36 9.60 1.92
C ASN A 235 24.69 11.00 1.78
N GLY A 236 23.36 11.00 1.66
CA GLY A 236 22.54 12.22 1.55
C GLY A 236 22.45 12.84 0.16
N LYS A 237 23.10 12.25 -0.86
CA LYS A 237 22.95 12.71 -2.25
C LYS A 237 21.60 12.33 -2.84
N VAL A 238 21.13 13.16 -3.76
CA VAL A 238 19.94 12.86 -4.57
C VAL A 238 20.29 11.83 -5.62
N ALA A 239 19.57 10.72 -5.61
CA ALA A 239 19.66 9.67 -6.61
C ALA A 239 18.32 8.94 -6.71
N ALA A 240 18.12 8.24 -7.83
CA ALA A 240 17.04 7.29 -7.99
C ALA A 240 17.59 5.91 -8.38
N TYR A 241 16.97 4.87 -7.85
CA TYR A 241 17.27 3.47 -8.13
C TYR A 241 16.01 2.81 -8.68
N VAL A 242 16.08 2.28 -9.90
CA VAL A 242 15.00 1.48 -10.48
C VAL A 242 15.32 0.01 -10.26
N CYS A 243 14.47 -0.68 -9.52
CA CYS A 243 14.62 -2.08 -9.17
C CYS A 243 13.49 -2.92 -9.79
N LYS A 244 13.84 -4.08 -10.34
CA LYS A 244 12.93 -5.06 -10.91
C LYS A 244 13.46 -6.46 -10.59
N ASN A 245 12.58 -7.41 -10.26
CA ASN A 245 13.00 -8.80 -9.93
C ASN A 245 14.04 -8.92 -8.80
N ASN A 246 13.97 -8.06 -7.79
CA ASN A 246 14.96 -7.98 -6.70
C ASN A 246 16.38 -7.58 -7.18
N THR A 247 16.51 -6.99 -8.37
CA THR A 247 17.77 -6.41 -8.87
C THR A 247 17.56 -4.92 -9.09
N CYS A 248 18.47 -4.11 -8.57
CA CYS A 248 18.47 -2.66 -8.77
C CYS A 248 19.53 -2.28 -9.81
N ASN A 249 19.21 -1.30 -10.64
CA ASN A 249 20.21 -0.65 -11.49
C ASN A 249 21.16 0.22 -10.65
N LEU A 250 22.22 0.73 -11.30
CA LEU A 250 23.05 1.79 -10.75
C LEU A 250 22.22 3.06 -10.48
N PRO A 251 22.62 3.90 -9.51
CA PRO A 251 21.94 5.15 -9.24
C PRO A 251 21.95 6.05 -10.47
N VAL A 252 20.82 6.70 -10.72
CA VAL A 252 20.72 7.79 -11.69
C VAL A 252 20.52 9.10 -10.97
N HIS A 253 21.05 10.18 -11.54
CA HIS A 253 21.03 11.52 -10.93
C HIS A 253 20.31 12.54 -11.81
N SER A 254 19.87 12.14 -13.00
CA SER A 254 19.13 12.99 -13.94
C SER A 254 17.77 12.41 -14.30
N VAL A 255 16.85 13.29 -14.70
CA VAL A 255 15.50 12.92 -15.13
C VAL A 255 15.56 12.09 -16.41
N GLU A 256 16.46 12.42 -17.32
CA GLU A 256 16.63 11.75 -18.60
C GLU A 256 17.05 10.29 -18.42
N GLU A 257 18.04 10.02 -17.56
CA GLU A 257 18.48 8.67 -17.24
C GLU A 257 17.38 7.86 -16.55
N LEU A 258 16.63 8.48 -15.64
CA LEU A 258 15.52 7.84 -14.94
C LEU A 258 14.42 7.41 -15.90
N ILE A 259 13.98 8.29 -16.79
CA ILE A 259 12.97 7.97 -17.79
C ILE A 259 13.45 6.86 -18.71
N ALA A 260 14.71 6.90 -19.16
CA ALA A 260 15.28 5.86 -20.02
C ALA A 260 15.24 4.46 -19.37
N LEU A 261 15.49 4.37 -18.05
CA LEU A 261 15.34 3.14 -17.28
C LEU A 261 13.88 2.70 -17.15
N LEU A 262 12.95 3.63 -16.90
CA LEU A 262 11.52 3.31 -16.76
C LEU A 262 10.90 2.82 -18.08
N ASP A 263 11.32 3.37 -19.22
CA ASP A 263 10.91 2.93 -20.56
C ASP A 263 11.50 1.56 -20.95
N GLY A 264 12.47 1.04 -20.19
CA GLY A 264 13.19 -0.19 -20.53
C GLY A 264 14.10 -0.05 -21.76
N THR A 265 14.51 1.18 -22.11
CA THR A 265 15.38 1.47 -23.26
C THR A 265 16.86 1.22 -22.99
N VAL A 266 17.21 0.97 -21.71
CA VAL A 266 18.56 0.63 -21.27
C VAL A 266 18.50 -0.74 -20.61
N GLU A 267 19.14 -1.75 -21.20
CA GLU A 267 19.31 -3.05 -20.57
C GLU A 267 20.15 -2.91 -19.29
N SER A 268 19.72 -3.59 -18.23
CA SER A 268 20.49 -3.65 -16.99
C SER A 268 21.86 -4.28 -17.30
N PRO A 269 22.99 -3.63 -16.97
CA PRO A 269 24.32 -4.14 -17.27
C PRO A 269 24.71 -5.39 -16.44
N LEU A 270 23.77 -5.97 -15.69
CA LEU A 270 23.95 -7.09 -14.77
C LEU A 270 23.25 -8.40 -15.22
N THR A 271 22.94 -8.54 -16.51
CA THR A 271 22.47 -9.83 -17.09
C THR A 271 23.61 -10.69 -17.62
#